data_AF-A0A183SZE9-F1
#
_entry.id   AF-A0A183SZE9-F1
#
_cell.length_a   1.000
_cell.length_b   1.000
_cell.length_c   1.000
_cell.angle_alpha   90.00
_cell.angle_beta   90.00
_cell.angle_gamma   90.00
#
_symmetry.space_group_name_H-M   'P 1'
#
loop_
_entity.id
_entity.type
_entity.pdbx_description
1 polymer ?
#
loop_
_entity_poly.entity_id
_entity_poly.type
_entity_poly.pdbx_seq_one_letter_code
_entity_poly.pdbx_strand_id
1 'polypeptide(L)'
;MQDAWMTRNVEEIQGYADHNEWKNFFTAIKVAYGPSSKGTASLLSADGATLLRKKSQILKHWAEHFRSVLNWPCTISDAAIERLSEVETNADHGLLSSHQENIRAMQKL
;
A
#
# COMPACT_ATOMS: atom_id res chain seq x y z
N MET A 1 -4.80 17.41 -26.67
CA MET A 1 -5.01 16.09 -27.33
C MET A 1 -4.63 14.91 -26.44
N GLN A 2 -3.69 15.09 -25.51
CA GLN A 2 -3.25 14.04 -24.57
C GLN A 2 -4.27 13.77 -23.45
N ASP A 3 -5.11 14.75 -23.11
CA ASP A 3 -5.94 14.70 -21.90
C ASP A 3 -7.14 13.76 -22.02
N ALA A 4 -7.85 13.73 -23.15
CA ALA A 4 -9.07 12.93 -23.30
C ALA A 4 -8.82 11.41 -23.24
N TRP A 5 -7.69 10.95 -23.79
CA TRP A 5 -7.30 9.54 -23.73
C TRP A 5 -6.90 9.13 -22.31
N MET A 6 -6.19 10.01 -21.60
CA MET A 6 -5.70 9.75 -20.25
C MET A 6 -6.84 9.74 -19.24
N THR A 7 -7.77 10.69 -19.35
CA THR A 7 -9.00 10.72 -18.54
C THR A 7 -9.82 9.45 -18.71
N ARG A 8 -10.05 9.02 -19.96
CA ARG A 8 -10.81 7.78 -20.24
C ARG A 8 -10.17 6.55 -19.61
N ASN A 9 -8.85 6.41 -19.68
CA ASN A 9 -8.15 5.28 -19.07
C ASN A 9 -8.23 5.31 -17.54
N VAL A 10 -8.20 6.49 -16.92
CA VAL A 10 -8.33 6.62 -15.46
C VAL A 10 -9.73 6.21 -15.01
N GLU A 11 -10.77 6.67 -15.71
CA GLU A 11 -12.17 6.30 -15.43
C GLU A 11 -12.39 4.78 -15.55
N GLU A 12 -11.82 4.15 -16.58
CA GLU A 12 -11.91 2.71 -16.80
C GLU A 12 -11.17 1.90 -15.71
N ILE A 13 -9.95 2.31 -15.34
CA ILE A 13 -9.18 1.67 -14.28
C ILE A 13 -9.90 1.81 -12.93
N GLN A 14 -10.42 3.00 -12.61
CA GLN A 14 -11.17 3.23 -11.38
C GLN A 14 -12.45 2.40 -11.36
N GLY A 15 -13.20 2.34 -12.47
CA GLY A 15 -14.37 1.50 -12.59
C GLY A 15 -14.07 0.02 -12.30
N TYR A 16 -12.94 -0.52 -12.76
CA TYR A 16 -12.57 -1.89 -12.40
C TYR A 16 -12.24 -2.07 -10.92
N ALA A 17 -11.65 -1.07 -10.27
CA ALA A 17 -11.38 -1.11 -8.83
C ALA A 17 -12.69 -1.08 -8.03
N ASP A 18 -13.61 -0.19 -8.40
CA ASP A 18 -14.90 -0.01 -7.73
C ASP A 18 -15.80 -1.26 -7.84
N HIS A 19 -15.71 -1.98 -8.97
CA HIS A 19 -16.44 -3.24 -9.19
C HIS A 19 -15.67 -4.49 -8.74
N ASN A 20 -14.52 -4.34 -8.07
CA ASN A 20 -13.67 -5.45 -7.59
C ASN A 20 -13.20 -6.41 -8.71
N GLU A 21 -13.06 -5.90 -9.94
CA GLU A 21 -12.65 -6.63 -11.13
C GLU A 21 -11.12 -6.65 -11.28
N TRP A 22 -10.42 -7.25 -10.30
CA TRP A 22 -8.95 -7.19 -10.21
C TRP A 22 -8.21 -7.65 -11.47
N LYS A 23 -8.70 -8.66 -12.18
CA LYS A 23 -8.08 -9.13 -13.42
C LYS A 23 -8.10 -8.07 -14.52
N ASN A 24 -9.21 -7.35 -14.64
CA ASN A 24 -9.38 -6.30 -15.65
C ASN A 24 -8.61 -5.04 -15.25
N PHE A 25 -8.63 -4.68 -13.96
CA PHE A 25 -7.80 -3.62 -13.37
C PHE A 25 -6.31 -3.79 -13.73
N PHE A 26 -5.72 -4.95 -13.45
CA PHE A 26 -4.30 -5.21 -13.78
C PHE A 26 -4.02 -5.24 -15.28
N THR A 27 -5.01 -5.62 -16.09
CA THR A 27 -4.88 -5.62 -17.55
C THR A 27 -4.86 -4.20 -18.09
N ALA A 28 -5.78 -3.34 -17.64
CA ALA A 28 -5.87 -1.93 -18.02
C ALA A 28 -4.62 -1.14 -17.61
N ILE A 29 -4.09 -1.37 -16.40
CA ILE A 29 -2.83 -0.76 -15.95
C ILE A 29 -1.68 -1.15 -16.89
N LYS A 30 -1.54 -2.43 -17.26
CA LYS A 30 -0.48 -2.85 -18.19
C LYS A 30 -0.57 -2.17 -19.56
N VAL A 31 -1.78 -1.92 -20.04
CA VAL A 31 -1.99 -1.21 -21.31
C VAL A 31 -1.57 0.26 -21.17
N ALA A 32 -1.96 0.93 -20.08
CA ALA A 32 -1.64 2.34 -19.83
C ALA A 32 -0.13 2.61 -19.73
N TYR A 33 0.62 1.73 -19.07
CA TYR A 33 2.09 1.84 -18.94
C TYR A 33 2.86 1.24 -20.13
N GLY A 34 2.16 0.59 -21.07
CA GLY A 34 2.76 -0.07 -22.22
C GLY A 34 3.50 -1.37 -21.89
N PRO A 35 4.19 -1.97 -22.89
CA PRO A 35 4.96 -3.19 -22.71
C PRO A 35 6.01 -3.00 -21.60
N SER A 36 5.78 -3.62 -20.44
CA SER A 36 6.78 -3.69 -19.39
C SER A 36 7.95 -4.53 -19.91
N SER A 37 9.04 -3.87 -20.30
CA SER A 37 10.24 -4.58 -20.68
C SER A 37 10.64 -5.44 -19.48
N LYS A 38 10.72 -6.76 -19.68
CA LYS A 38 11.18 -7.73 -18.68
C LYS A 38 12.69 -7.60 -18.44
N GLY A 39 13.24 -6.39 -18.60
CA GLY A 39 14.53 -6.05 -18.05
C GLY A 39 14.38 -6.14 -16.55
N THR A 40 15.26 -6.91 -15.91
CA THR A 40 15.49 -6.68 -14.48
C THR A 40 15.88 -5.22 -14.37
N ALA A 41 14.93 -4.37 -13.93
CA ALA A 41 15.16 -2.95 -13.75
C ALA A 41 16.37 -2.86 -12.83
N SER A 42 17.49 -2.44 -13.39
CA SER A 42 18.74 -2.37 -12.66
C SER A 42 18.55 -1.25 -11.66
N LEU A 43 18.30 -1.61 -10.41
CA LEU A 43 18.08 -0.64 -9.34
C LEU A 43 19.41 0.02 -9.02
N LEU A 44 19.38 1.33 -8.79
CA LEU A 44 20.53 2.01 -8.21
C LEU A 44 20.59 1.69 -6.71
N SER A 45 21.81 1.60 -6.19
CA SER A 45 22.09 1.58 -4.76
C SER A 45 21.58 2.86 -4.10
N ALA A 46 21.44 2.85 -2.77
CA ALA A 46 21.06 4.03 -1.99
C ALA A 46 22.03 5.22 -2.15
N ASP A 47 23.29 4.94 -2.52
CA ASP A 47 24.31 5.95 -2.85
C ASP A 47 24.15 6.58 -4.25
N GLY A 48 23.22 6.06 -5.07
CA GLY A 48 22.96 6.51 -6.44
C GLY A 48 24.05 6.19 -7.47
N ALA A 49 25.18 5.60 -7.07
CA ALA A 49 26.34 5.39 -7.93
C ALA A 49 26.44 3.96 -8.49
N THR A 50 25.91 2.97 -7.77
CA THR A 50 26.08 1.56 -8.12
C THR A 50 24.81 0.93 -8.69
N LEU A 51 24.90 0.30 -9.86
CA LEU A 51 23.81 -0.52 -10.43
C LEU A 51 23.77 -1.91 -9.78
N LEU A 52 22.66 -2.24 -9.14
CA LEU A 52 22.38 -3.55 -8.56
C LEU A 52 21.88 -4.50 -9.65
N ARG A 53 22.73 -5.48 -10.00
CA ARG A 53 22.42 -6.51 -10.99
C ARG A 53 22.00 -7.85 -10.38
N LYS A 54 22.41 -8.14 -9.15
CA LYS A 54 22.06 -9.42 -8.48
C LYS A 54 20.71 -9.30 -7.78
N LYS A 55 19.84 -10.30 -7.98
CA LYS A 55 18.52 -10.39 -7.33
C LYS A 55 18.58 -10.25 -5.80
N SER A 56 19.59 -10.83 -5.16
CA SER A 56 19.78 -10.73 -3.71
C SER A 56 20.07 -9.29 -3.24
N GLN A 57 20.86 -8.54 -4.02
CA GLN A 57 21.17 -7.15 -3.71
C GLN A 57 19.93 -6.25 -3.92
N ILE A 58 19.17 -6.51 -4.98
CA ILE A 58 17.90 -5.82 -5.25
C ILE A 58 16.91 -6.05 -4.10
N LEU A 59 16.72 -7.30 -3.66
CA LEU A 59 15.80 -7.62 -2.57
C LEU A 59 16.23 -7.00 -1.24
N LYS A 60 17.53 -6.98 -0.95
CA LYS A 60 18.07 -6.32 0.24
C LYS A 60 17.78 -4.82 0.23
N HIS A 61 18.00 -4.16 -0.91
CA HIS A 61 17.74 -2.74 -1.08
C HIS A 61 16.24 -2.41 -0.92
N TRP A 62 15.34 -3.23 -1.49
CA TRP A 62 13.91 -3.10 -1.27
C TRP A 62 13.53 -3.23 0.21
N ALA A 63 14.10 -4.21 0.93
CA ALA A 63 13.84 -4.39 2.35
C ALA A 63 14.28 -3.16 3.17
N GLU A 64 15.45 -2.60 2.87
CA GLU A 64 15.95 -1.37 3.50
C GLU A 64 15.06 -0.16 3.19
N HIS A 65 14.68 0.01 1.92
CA HIS A 65 13.82 1.10 1.47
C HIS A 65 12.45 1.04 2.15
N PHE A 66 11.77 -0.12 2.10
CA PHE A 66 10.47 -0.28 2.77
C PHE A 66 10.58 -0.13 4.28
N ARG A 67 11.69 -0.57 4.90
CA ARG A 67 11.90 -0.33 6.33
C ARG A 67 11.95 1.16 6.64
N SER A 68 12.62 1.96 5.82
CA SER A 68 12.69 3.41 6.00
C SER A 68 11.35 4.12 5.81
N VAL A 69 10.55 3.67 4.83
CA VAL A 69 9.24 4.26 4.52
C VAL A 69 8.21 3.87 5.58
N LEU A 70 8.16 2.60 5.95
CA LEU A 70 7.12 2.06 6.84
C LEU A 70 7.39 2.27 8.33
N ASN A 71 8.67 2.34 8.72
CA ASN A 71 9.05 2.62 10.12
C ASN A 71 9.48 4.07 10.30
N TRP A 72 9.08 4.95 9.38
CA TRP A 72 9.28 6.38 9.55
C TRP A 72 8.52 6.83 10.81
N PRO A 73 9.20 7.43 11.81
CA PRO A 73 8.53 7.96 12.98
C PRO A 73 7.59 9.08 12.54
N CYS A 74 6.29 8.79 12.48
CA CYS A 74 5.29 9.78 12.12
C CYS A 74 4.91 10.53 13.39
N THR A 75 5.32 11.79 13.50
CA THR A 75 4.88 12.68 14.59
C THR A 75 3.47 13.16 14.27
N ILE A 76 2.49 12.30 14.50
CA ILE A 76 1.08 12.70 14.41
C ILE A 76 0.83 13.66 15.58
N SER A 77 0.33 14.85 15.30
CA SER A 77 -0.02 15.84 16.31
C SER A 77 -1.23 15.37 17.12
N ASP A 78 -1.19 15.48 18.45
CA ASP A 78 -2.32 15.16 19.33
C ASP A 78 -3.57 15.96 18.94
N ALA A 79 -3.39 17.21 18.51
CA ALA A 79 -4.49 18.05 18.01
C ALA A 79 -5.09 17.54 16.69
N ALA A 80 -4.36 16.76 15.88
CA ALA A 80 -4.89 16.11 14.69
C ALA A 80 -5.67 14.85 15.06
N ILE A 81 -5.27 14.14 16.13
CA ILE A 81 -5.99 12.98 16.67
C ILE A 81 -7.32 13.43 17.30
N GLU A 82 -7.33 14.49 18.10
CA GLU A 82 -8.55 15.06 18.69
C GLU A 82 -9.56 15.57 17.64
N ARG A 83 -9.08 15.91 16.43
CA ARG A 83 -9.92 16.35 15.32
C ARG A 83 -10.48 15.21 14.48
N LEU A 84 -10.02 13.98 14.67
CA LEU A 84 -10.69 12.82 14.10
C LEU A 84 -12.02 12.67 14.84
N SER A 85 -13.09 13.17 14.23
CA SER A 85 -14.44 12.87 14.69
C SER A 85 -14.57 11.36 14.72
N GLU A 86 -14.77 10.77 15.90
CA GLU A 86 -15.24 9.40 16.00
C GLU A 86 -16.57 9.36 15.24
N VAL A 87 -16.52 8.83 14.01
CA VAL A 87 -17.74 8.39 13.36
C VAL A 87 -18.24 7.27 14.26
N GLU A 88 -19.53 7.34 14.60
CA GLU A 88 -20.21 6.38 15.47
C GLU A 88 -20.26 5.02 14.75
N THR A 89 -19.12 4.33 14.73
CA THR A 89 -18.96 3.02 14.10
C THR A 89 -19.55 1.99 15.06
N ASN A 90 -20.85 1.74 14.85
CA ASN A 90 -21.60 0.57 15.29
C ASN A 90 -21.75 0.43 16.82
N ALA A 91 -22.81 1.06 17.35
CA ALA A 91 -23.42 0.73 18.65
C ALA A 91 -23.93 -0.74 18.75
N ASP A 92 -23.73 -1.56 17.71
CA ASP A 92 -23.97 -3.01 17.68
C ASP A 92 -22.68 -3.86 17.78
N HIS A 93 -21.54 -3.26 18.17
CA HIS A 93 -20.45 -4.02 18.81
C HIS A 93 -20.79 -4.35 20.26
N GLY A 94 -22.02 -4.80 20.51
CA GLY A 94 -22.60 -5.09 21.83
C GLY A 94 -21.98 -6.27 22.57
N LEU A 95 -20.70 -6.59 22.34
CA LEU A 95 -19.92 -7.62 23.05
C LEU A 95 -18.42 -7.48 22.68
N LEU A 96 -17.90 -6.25 22.68
CA LEU A 96 -16.45 -6.03 22.52
C LEU A 96 -15.74 -6.71 23.70
N SER A 97 -15.14 -7.87 23.41
CA SER A 97 -14.40 -8.73 24.33
C SER A 97 -13.63 -7.87 25.32
N SER A 98 -13.93 -8.01 26.60
CA SER A 98 -13.21 -7.26 27.62
C SER A 98 -11.73 -7.61 27.50
N HIS A 99 -10.86 -6.59 27.57
CA HIS A 99 -9.40 -6.76 27.59
C HIS A 99 -8.96 -7.86 28.59
N GLN A 100 -9.73 -8.06 29.66
CA GLN A 100 -9.50 -9.07 30.68
C GLN A 100 -9.82 -10.51 30.22
N GLU A 101 -10.75 -10.69 29.29
CA GLU A 101 -11.06 -11.99 28.66
C GLU A 101 -9.96 -12.40 27.69
N ASN A 102 -9.43 -11.45 26.90
CA ASN A 102 -8.30 -11.69 26.00
C ASN A 102 -7.03 -12.06 26.77
N ILE A 103 -6.73 -11.39 27.89
CA ILE A 103 -5.61 -11.76 28.76
C ILE A 103 -5.77 -13.19 29.31
N ARG A 104 -6.98 -13.56 29.72
CA ARG A 104 -7.26 -14.88 30.31
C ARG A 104 -7.17 -16.01 29.27
N ALA A 105 -7.54 -15.74 28.02
CA ALA A 105 -7.42 -16.70 26.93
C ALA A 105 -5.95 -16.96 26.55
N MET A 106 -5.13 -15.90 26.52
CA MET A 106 -3.70 -16.03 26.21
C MET A 106 -2.90 -16.79 27.27
N GLN A 107 -3.30 -16.73 28.55
CA GLN A 107 -2.64 -17.48 29.63
C GLN A 107 -2.98 -18.98 29.67
N LYS A 108 -3.98 -19.42 28.88
CA LYS A 108 -4.39 -20.83 28.80
C LYS A 108 -3.78 -21.57 27.59
N LEU A 109 -2.97 -20.89 26.78
CA LEU A 109 -2.18 -21.48 25.70
C LEU A 109 -0.78 -21.87 26.22
#